data_AF-A0A940A034-F1
#
_entry.id   AF-A0A940A034-F1
#
_cell.length_a   1.000
_cell.length_b   1.000
_cell.length_c   1.000
_cell.angle_alpha   90.00
_cell.angle_beta   90.00
_cell.angle_gamma   90.00
#
_symmetry.space_group_name_H-M   'P 1'
#
loop_
_entity.id
_entity.type
_entity.pdbx_description
1 polymer ?
#
loop_
_entity_poly.entity_id
_entity_poly.type
_entity_poly.pdbx_seq_one_letter_code
_entity_poly.pdbx_strand_id
1 'polypeptide(L)'
;MGSSFREDVTRWITERYGCGPERLWLRFPDYAVFRHSDDRKWFCIVMDVPRSALGLKGEGRVDILNVKPGDPLLCSMLRQREGFFRGWHFSSGNWVSVLLDGTVGFGEICSLIDMSYEATASAAKKRRLRPPKDWIVPANPKYYDIVRAFNERDEIEWKQGAGIRTGDTVFVYAAAPVSAILFKCIVTETDIPYDYKSGELTITALMRIKLLRRYDPGDFTFARLKDYGIFAVRGPRGVPPRLAEDLEL
;
A
#
# COMPACT_ATOMS: atom_id res chain seq x y z
N MET A 1 19.08 -0.53 -37.75
CA MET A 1 17.70 -1.06 -37.62
C MET A 1 17.14 -0.42 -36.36
N GLY A 2 16.12 0.43 -36.48
CA GLY A 2 15.49 1.06 -35.32
C GLY A 2 14.77 0.00 -34.49
N SER A 3 14.93 0.08 -33.16
CA SER A 3 14.17 -0.73 -32.20
C SER A 3 12.68 -0.50 -32.40
N SER A 4 11.87 -1.56 -32.42
CA SER A 4 10.42 -1.43 -32.43
C SER A 4 9.91 -0.92 -31.08
N PHE A 5 8.78 -0.22 -31.06
CA PHE A 5 8.21 0.34 -29.82
C PHE A 5 7.97 -0.75 -28.75
N ARG A 6 7.60 -1.96 -29.19
CA ARG A 6 7.52 -3.18 -28.37
C ARG A 6 8.84 -3.52 -27.67
N GLU A 7 9.96 -3.48 -28.40
CA GLU A 7 11.28 -3.80 -27.85
C GLU A 7 11.72 -2.75 -26.83
N ASP A 8 11.44 -1.46 -27.10
CA ASP A 8 11.77 -0.39 -26.16
C ASP A 8 10.96 -0.49 -24.87
N VAL A 9 9.66 -0.78 -24.95
CA VAL A 9 8.82 -1.04 -23.77
C VAL A 9 9.31 -2.27 -23.00
N THR A 10 9.61 -3.36 -23.69
CA THR A 10 10.10 -4.60 -23.06
C THR A 10 11.44 -4.39 -22.34
N ARG A 11 12.37 -3.66 -22.98
CA ARG A 11 13.67 -3.29 -22.41
C ARG A 11 13.47 -2.45 -21.15
N TRP A 12 12.65 -1.41 -21.23
CA TRP A 12 12.38 -0.51 -20.11
C TRP A 12 11.77 -1.25 -18.90
N ILE A 13 10.80 -2.15 -19.11
CA ILE A 13 10.20 -2.95 -18.04
C ILE A 13 11.28 -3.81 -17.35
N THR A 14 12.13 -4.46 -18.16
CA THR A 14 13.17 -5.37 -17.66
C THR A 14 14.21 -4.62 -16.85
N GLU A 15 14.69 -3.47 -17.35
CA GLU A 15 15.67 -2.61 -16.67
C GLU A 15 15.11 -2.02 -15.38
N ARG A 16 13.84 -1.58 -15.38
CA ARG A 16 13.24 -0.89 -14.22
C ARG A 16 12.86 -1.83 -13.08
N TYR A 17 12.31 -3.00 -13.37
CA TYR A 17 11.78 -3.90 -12.34
C TYR A 17 12.61 -5.17 -12.13
N GLY A 18 13.66 -5.38 -12.93
CA GLY A 18 14.51 -6.57 -12.83
C GLY A 18 13.78 -7.87 -13.16
N CYS A 19 12.70 -7.82 -13.93
CA CYS A 19 11.94 -9.00 -14.35
C CYS A 19 11.93 -9.11 -15.88
N GLY A 20 12.32 -10.28 -16.39
CA GLY A 20 12.27 -10.57 -17.83
C GLY A 20 10.86 -10.99 -18.30
N PRO A 21 10.63 -10.96 -19.63
CA PRO A 21 9.38 -11.43 -20.23
C PRO A 21 9.24 -12.95 -20.13
N GLU A 22 8.04 -13.42 -19.75
CA GLU A 22 7.68 -14.84 -19.75
C GLU A 22 6.75 -15.17 -20.92
N ARG A 23 7.17 -16.13 -21.75
CA ARG A 23 6.40 -16.65 -22.90
C ARG A 23 5.65 -17.91 -22.49
N LEU A 24 4.40 -17.75 -22.06
CA LEU A 24 3.63 -18.83 -21.42
C LEU A 24 2.92 -19.75 -22.41
N TRP A 25 2.75 -19.31 -23.67
CA TRP A 25 1.95 -20.01 -24.67
C TRP A 25 2.77 -20.37 -25.89
N LEU A 26 2.88 -21.67 -26.20
CA LEU A 26 3.56 -22.15 -27.41
C LEU A 26 2.90 -21.64 -28.70
N ARG A 27 1.57 -21.50 -28.69
CA ARG A 27 0.80 -21.02 -29.85
C ARG A 27 0.95 -19.51 -30.07
N PHE A 28 1.31 -18.76 -29.03
CA PHE A 28 1.48 -17.31 -29.06
C PHE A 28 2.85 -16.96 -28.50
N PRO A 29 3.93 -17.32 -29.22
CA PRO A 29 5.29 -17.18 -28.70
C PRO A 29 5.64 -15.71 -28.44
N ASP A 30 5.02 -14.76 -29.13
CA ASP A 30 5.30 -13.33 -29.01
C ASP A 30 4.50 -12.63 -27.90
N TYR A 31 3.69 -13.39 -27.16
CA TYR A 31 3.03 -12.88 -25.97
C TYR A 31 4.00 -12.93 -24.80
N ALA A 32 4.32 -11.77 -24.26
CA ALA A 32 5.28 -11.59 -23.18
C ALA A 32 4.57 -11.10 -21.92
N VAL A 33 4.55 -11.93 -20.88
CA VAL A 33 3.97 -11.60 -19.58
C VAL A 33 5.05 -11.12 -18.63
N PHE A 34 4.77 -10.07 -17.86
CA PHE A 34 5.62 -9.60 -16.79
C PHE A 34 4.92 -9.73 -15.45
N ARG A 35 5.66 -10.24 -14.45
CA ARG A 35 5.12 -10.63 -13.16
C ARG A 35 5.96 -10.12 -12.01
N HIS A 36 5.32 -9.86 -10.87
CA HIS A 36 6.00 -9.62 -9.61
C HIS A 36 6.85 -10.82 -9.22
N SER A 37 8.07 -10.58 -8.73
CA SER A 37 9.00 -11.64 -8.33
C SER A 37 8.58 -12.36 -7.06
N ASP A 38 7.85 -11.69 -6.17
CA ASP A 38 7.46 -12.21 -4.86
C ASP A 38 6.17 -13.05 -4.89
N ASP A 39 5.16 -12.68 -5.68
CA ASP A 39 3.88 -13.39 -5.72
C ASP A 39 3.40 -13.82 -7.11
N ARG A 40 4.24 -13.60 -8.14
CA ARG A 40 3.99 -14.02 -9.54
C ARG A 40 2.73 -13.42 -10.17
N LYS A 41 2.11 -12.40 -9.54
CA LYS A 41 0.98 -11.69 -10.14
C LYS A 41 1.42 -10.91 -11.37
N TRP A 42 0.57 -10.89 -12.38
CA TRP A 42 0.84 -10.18 -13.62
C TRP A 42 0.58 -8.70 -13.40
N PHE A 43 1.48 -7.86 -13.88
CA PHE A 43 1.27 -6.42 -13.91
C PHE A 43 1.21 -5.89 -15.34
N CYS A 44 1.82 -6.55 -16.32
CA CYS A 44 1.56 -6.24 -17.72
C CYS A 44 1.76 -7.45 -18.62
N ILE A 45 1.19 -7.35 -19.82
CA ILE A 45 1.38 -8.31 -20.90
C ILE A 45 1.47 -7.56 -22.22
N VAL A 46 2.52 -7.85 -22.99
CA VAL A 46 2.72 -7.34 -24.35
C VAL A 46 2.30 -8.44 -25.33
N MET A 47 1.51 -8.09 -26.33
CA MET A 47 0.96 -9.05 -27.29
C MET A 47 0.68 -8.38 -28.62
N ASP A 48 0.68 -9.16 -29.69
CA ASP A 48 0.20 -8.76 -31.00
C ASP A 48 -1.23 -9.29 -31.17
N VAL A 49 -2.16 -8.48 -31.66
CA VAL A 49 -3.57 -8.87 -31.82
C VAL A 49 -4.11 -8.44 -33.17
N PRO A 50 -5.13 -9.12 -33.73
CA PRO A 50 -5.76 -8.66 -34.96
C PRO A 50 -6.35 -7.26 -34.78
N ARG A 51 -6.24 -6.38 -35.78
CA ARG A 51 -6.84 -5.03 -35.72
C ARG A 51 -8.34 -5.08 -35.44
N SER A 52 -9.04 -6.03 -36.06
CA SER A 52 -10.48 -6.25 -35.88
C SER A 52 -10.87 -6.57 -34.43
N ALA A 53 -9.97 -7.18 -33.64
CA ALA A 53 -10.20 -7.46 -32.23
C ALA A 53 -10.40 -6.20 -31.39
N LEU A 54 -9.81 -5.08 -31.82
CA LEU A 54 -9.90 -3.76 -31.18
C LEU A 54 -10.92 -2.84 -31.87
N GLY A 55 -11.64 -3.34 -32.89
CA GLY A 55 -12.54 -2.52 -33.70
C GLY A 55 -11.81 -1.57 -34.66
N LEU A 56 -10.51 -1.78 -34.89
CA LEU A 56 -9.73 -0.98 -35.83
C LEU A 56 -10.01 -1.40 -37.28
N LYS A 57 -10.02 -0.42 -38.18
CA LYS A 57 -10.11 -0.67 -39.63
C LYS A 57 -8.79 -1.22 -40.19
N GLY A 58 -8.89 -1.94 -41.30
CA GLY A 58 -7.77 -2.53 -42.02
C GLY A 58 -7.45 -3.96 -41.59
N GLU A 59 -6.63 -4.63 -42.40
CA GLU A 59 -6.16 -6.00 -42.15
C GLU A 59 -4.85 -5.99 -41.34
N GLY A 60 -4.47 -7.15 -40.81
CA GLY A 60 -3.21 -7.35 -40.10
C GLY A 60 -3.33 -7.28 -38.58
N ARG A 61 -2.17 -7.13 -37.92
CA ARG A 61 -1.99 -7.21 -36.47
C ARG A 61 -1.30 -5.96 -35.94
N VAL A 62 -1.57 -5.65 -34.68
CA VAL A 62 -0.97 -4.52 -33.96
C VAL A 62 -0.45 -4.98 -32.62
N ASP A 63 0.66 -4.37 -32.20
CA ASP A 63 1.21 -4.58 -30.87
C ASP A 63 0.44 -3.75 -29.85
N ILE A 64 0.10 -4.41 -28.74
CA ILE A 64 -0.54 -3.79 -27.59
C ILE A 64 0.14 -4.18 -26.28
N LEU A 65 -0.05 -3.31 -25.29
CA LEU A 65 0.28 -3.55 -23.90
C LEU A 65 -1.01 -3.53 -23.07
N ASN A 66 -1.28 -4.61 -22.34
CA ASN A 66 -2.31 -4.57 -21.30
C ASN A 66 -1.70 -4.22 -19.95
N VAL A 67 -2.33 -3.28 -19.27
CA VAL A 67 -1.98 -2.80 -17.92
C VAL A 67 -3.24 -2.70 -17.06
N LYS A 68 -3.06 -2.69 -15.74
CA LYS A 68 -4.11 -2.56 -14.73
C LYS A 68 -3.86 -1.33 -13.85
N PRO A 69 -4.23 -0.10 -14.30
CA PRO A 69 -3.94 1.15 -13.59
C PRO A 69 -4.46 1.22 -12.15
N GLY A 70 -5.40 0.34 -11.76
CA GLY A 70 -5.87 0.20 -10.38
C GLY A 70 -7.03 1.12 -10.00
N ASP A 71 -7.25 2.19 -10.76
CA ASP A 71 -8.39 3.10 -10.61
C ASP A 71 -9.42 2.91 -11.75
N PRO A 72 -10.67 2.50 -11.46
CA PRO A 72 -11.74 2.41 -12.44
C PRO A 72 -12.06 3.72 -13.17
N LEU A 73 -11.93 4.88 -12.51
CA LEU A 73 -12.22 6.17 -13.14
C LEU A 73 -11.17 6.50 -14.20
N LEU A 74 -9.88 6.33 -13.86
CA LEU A 74 -8.78 6.44 -14.82
C LEU A 74 -8.96 5.49 -16.00
N CYS A 75 -9.35 4.23 -15.76
CA CYS A 75 -9.61 3.28 -16.84
C CYS A 75 -10.71 3.76 -17.79
N SER A 76 -11.78 4.37 -17.26
CA SER A 76 -12.86 4.94 -18.07
C SER A 76 -12.40 6.14 -18.89
N MET A 77 -11.59 7.03 -18.31
CA MET A 77 -11.05 8.20 -19.02
C MET A 77 -10.08 7.81 -20.14
N LEU A 78 -9.17 6.86 -19.88
CA LEU A 78 -8.21 6.41 -20.90
C LEU A 78 -8.92 5.84 -22.12
N ARG A 79 -9.97 5.04 -21.94
CA ARG A 79 -10.73 4.42 -23.04
C ARG A 79 -11.50 5.40 -23.94
N GLN A 80 -11.58 6.67 -23.57
CA GLN A 80 -12.15 7.73 -24.42
C GLN A 80 -11.10 8.36 -25.34
N ARG A 81 -9.83 8.03 -25.16
CA ARG A 81 -8.70 8.57 -25.91
C ARG A 81 -8.25 7.59 -26.99
N GLU A 82 -7.76 8.14 -28.09
CA GLU A 82 -7.15 7.35 -29.16
C GLU A 82 -5.95 6.54 -28.64
N GLY A 83 -5.78 5.33 -29.14
CA GLY A 83 -4.71 4.42 -28.71
C GLY A 83 -5.02 3.59 -27.47
N PHE A 84 -6.20 3.77 -26.85
CA PHE A 84 -6.62 3.02 -25.67
C PHE A 84 -7.91 2.23 -25.90
N PHE A 85 -7.93 0.98 -25.41
CA PHE A 85 -9.06 0.08 -25.56
C PHE A 85 -9.40 -0.64 -24.26
N ARG A 86 -10.55 -1.32 -24.24
CA ARG A 86 -10.88 -2.27 -23.18
C ARG A 86 -9.80 -3.35 -23.12
N GLY A 87 -9.38 -3.71 -21.90
CA GLY A 87 -8.36 -4.74 -21.67
C GLY A 87 -8.67 -6.04 -22.41
N TRP A 88 -7.96 -6.27 -23.51
CA TRP A 88 -8.10 -7.45 -24.36
C TRP A 88 -7.79 -8.73 -23.56
N HIS A 89 -8.61 -9.77 -23.69
CA HIS A 89 -8.64 -10.98 -22.83
C HIS A 89 -8.98 -10.81 -21.34
N PHE A 90 -9.17 -9.58 -20.84
CA PHE A 90 -9.52 -9.34 -19.43
C PHE A 90 -10.97 -8.88 -19.30
N SER A 91 -11.79 -9.67 -18.61
CA SER A 91 -13.21 -9.34 -18.40
C SER A 91 -13.43 -8.21 -17.38
N SER A 92 -12.54 -8.07 -16.39
CA SER A 92 -12.63 -7.04 -15.36
C SER A 92 -12.35 -5.64 -15.94
N GLY A 93 -13.19 -4.67 -15.61
CA GLY A 93 -13.09 -3.28 -16.11
C GLY A 93 -11.79 -2.55 -15.80
N ASN A 94 -10.93 -3.11 -14.95
CA ASN A 94 -9.72 -2.49 -14.42
C ASN A 94 -8.48 -2.65 -15.31
N TRP A 95 -8.57 -3.38 -16.42
CA TRP A 95 -7.48 -3.50 -17.40
C TRP A 95 -7.72 -2.62 -18.63
N VAL A 96 -6.66 -2.03 -19.16
CA VAL A 96 -6.66 -1.20 -20.35
C VAL A 96 -5.62 -1.75 -21.33
N SER A 97 -5.99 -1.81 -22.61
CA SER A 97 -5.06 -2.13 -23.71
C SER A 97 -4.57 -0.83 -24.34
N VAL A 98 -3.26 -0.71 -24.54
CA VAL A 98 -2.59 0.48 -25.10
C VAL A 98 -1.91 0.08 -26.41
N LEU A 99 -2.09 0.86 -27.49
CA LEU A 99 -1.37 0.63 -28.76
C LEU A 99 0.12 0.96 -28.62
N LEU A 100 0.96 0.11 -29.20
CA LEU A 100 2.40 0.29 -29.30
C LEU A 100 2.83 0.66 -30.72
N ASP A 101 2.07 1.52 -31.38
CA ASP A 101 2.32 2.01 -32.74
C ASP A 101 2.77 3.49 -32.80
N GLY A 102 2.99 4.10 -31.63
CA GLY A 102 3.34 5.50 -31.48
C GLY A 102 2.16 6.45 -31.25
N THR A 103 0.91 5.96 -31.31
CA THR A 103 -0.28 6.77 -30.98
C THR A 103 -0.24 7.29 -29.54
N VAL A 104 0.28 6.48 -28.62
CA VAL A 104 0.47 6.85 -27.21
C VAL A 104 1.96 7.07 -26.95
N GLY A 105 2.28 8.20 -26.33
CA GLY A 105 3.66 8.57 -26.03
C GLY A 105 4.34 7.57 -25.08
N PHE A 106 5.62 7.29 -25.33
CA PHE A 106 6.39 6.30 -24.55
C PHE A 106 6.38 6.60 -23.04
N GLY A 107 6.55 7.87 -22.64
CA GLY A 107 6.53 8.28 -21.24
C GLY A 107 5.19 7.98 -20.54
N GLU A 108 4.07 8.14 -21.24
CA GLU A 108 2.74 7.81 -20.70
C GLU A 108 2.59 6.30 -20.51
N ILE A 109 3.07 5.50 -21.47
CA ILE A 109 3.10 4.04 -21.34
C ILE A 109 3.93 3.61 -20.12
N CYS A 110 5.11 4.21 -19.92
CA CYS A 110 5.93 3.98 -18.74
C CYS A 110 5.16 4.27 -17.44
N SER A 111 4.48 5.42 -17.34
CA SER A 111 3.66 5.75 -16.17
C SER A 111 2.50 4.79 -15.94
N LEU A 112 1.87 4.29 -17.01
CA LEU A 112 0.81 3.29 -16.92
C LEU A 112 1.32 1.93 -16.43
N ILE A 113 2.54 1.55 -16.81
CA ILE A 113 3.19 0.35 -16.30
C ILE A 113 3.51 0.51 -14.81
N ASP A 114 4.03 1.67 -14.38
CA ASP A 114 4.28 1.98 -12.97
C ASP A 114 3.01 1.84 -12.13
N MET A 115 1.93 2.50 -12.54
CA MET A 115 0.63 2.38 -11.87
C MET A 115 0.15 0.92 -11.81
N SER A 116 0.33 0.18 -12.90
CA SER A 116 -0.04 -1.24 -12.93
C SER A 116 0.78 -2.09 -11.98
N TYR A 117 2.08 -1.86 -11.90
CA TYR A 117 2.99 -2.55 -11.01
C TYR A 117 2.58 -2.33 -9.55
N GLU A 118 2.32 -1.09 -9.16
CA GLU A 118 1.85 -0.75 -7.80
C GLU A 118 0.47 -1.35 -7.49
N ALA A 119 -0.48 -1.20 -8.42
CA ALA A 119 -1.84 -1.70 -8.25
C ALA A 119 -1.93 -3.23 -8.12
N THR A 120 -0.97 -3.95 -8.70
CA THR A 120 -0.92 -5.42 -8.67
C THR A 120 0.06 -6.00 -7.67
N ALA A 121 0.86 -5.16 -6.99
CA ALA A 121 1.82 -5.57 -5.98
C ALA A 121 1.19 -6.46 -4.89
N SER A 122 2.01 -7.35 -4.35
CA SER A 122 1.59 -8.26 -3.28
C SER A 122 1.07 -7.51 -2.05
N ALA A 123 0.21 -8.16 -1.26
CA ALA A 123 -0.26 -7.56 -0.01
C ALA A 123 0.90 -7.25 0.95
N ALA A 124 1.97 -8.04 0.93
CA ALA A 124 3.18 -7.78 1.71
C ALA A 124 3.90 -6.51 1.23
N LYS A 125 4.06 -6.34 -0.08
CA LYS A 125 4.71 -5.18 -0.69
C LYS A 125 3.87 -3.90 -0.55
N LYS A 126 2.56 -3.99 -0.78
CA LYS A 126 1.60 -2.90 -0.49
C LYS A 126 1.57 -2.54 0.98
N ARG A 127 1.60 -3.52 1.87
CA ARG A 127 1.81 -3.28 3.29
C ARG A 127 3.09 -2.48 3.45
N ARG A 128 4.25 -2.93 2.96
CA ARG A 128 5.56 -2.23 3.08
C ARG A 128 5.51 -0.76 2.65
N LEU A 129 4.81 -0.47 1.56
CA LEU A 129 4.75 0.87 0.94
C LEU A 129 3.58 1.74 1.44
N ARG A 130 2.82 1.30 2.45
CA ARG A 130 1.70 2.10 2.94
C ARG A 130 2.19 3.43 3.53
N PRO A 131 1.43 4.53 3.37
CA PRO A 131 1.73 5.77 4.08
C PRO A 131 1.68 5.55 5.62
N PRO A 132 2.32 6.43 6.39
CA PRO A 132 2.16 6.50 7.83
C PRO A 132 0.68 6.43 8.25
N LYS A 133 0.41 5.73 9.33
CA LYS A 133 -0.94 5.53 9.87
C LYS A 133 -0.98 5.87 11.35
N ASP A 134 -2.15 6.31 11.78
CA ASP A 134 -2.44 6.58 13.17
C ASP A 134 -3.07 5.38 13.88
N TRP A 135 -2.57 5.10 15.09
CA TRP A 135 -2.98 3.99 15.92
C TRP A 135 -3.36 4.44 17.33
N ILE A 136 -4.32 3.76 17.94
CA ILE A 136 -4.55 3.82 19.39
C ILE A 136 -4.00 2.53 19.99
N VAL A 137 -3.17 2.66 21.03
CA VAL A 137 -2.60 1.53 21.77
C VAL A 137 -2.95 1.62 23.25
N PRO A 138 -3.33 0.50 23.91
CA PRO A 138 -3.60 0.52 25.34
C PRO A 138 -2.30 0.51 26.15
N ALA A 139 -2.26 1.33 27.19
CA ALA A 139 -1.27 1.31 28.26
C ALA A 139 -2.00 1.01 29.57
N ASN A 140 -1.71 -0.14 30.19
CA ASN A 140 -2.32 -0.50 31.46
C ASN A 140 -1.34 -0.20 32.60
N PRO A 141 -1.66 0.72 33.51
CA PRO A 141 -0.76 1.14 34.59
C PRO A 141 -0.42 0.00 35.56
N LYS A 142 -1.19 -1.11 35.57
CA LYS A 142 -0.83 -2.32 36.34
C LYS A 142 0.43 -3.02 35.85
N TYR A 143 0.78 -2.86 34.57
CA TYR A 143 1.94 -3.51 33.96
C TYR A 143 3.08 -2.53 33.70
N TYR A 144 2.76 -1.27 33.39
CA TYR A 144 3.77 -0.27 33.07
C TYR A 144 3.27 1.15 33.34
N ASP A 145 4.04 1.91 34.12
CA ASP A 145 3.76 3.32 34.41
C ASP A 145 4.30 4.20 33.28
N ILE A 146 3.46 4.36 32.24
CA ILE A 146 3.81 5.16 31.06
C ILE A 146 3.92 6.66 31.36
N VAL A 147 3.22 7.14 32.39
CA VAL A 147 3.27 8.57 32.76
C VAL A 147 4.64 8.87 33.35
N ARG A 148 5.10 8.04 34.29
CA ARG A 148 6.44 8.17 34.84
C ARG A 148 7.51 8.03 33.77
N ALA A 149 7.38 7.03 32.88
CA ALA A 149 8.35 6.80 31.81
C ALA A 149 8.54 8.05 30.93
N PHE A 150 7.45 8.71 30.53
CA PHE A 150 7.53 9.94 29.74
C PHE A 150 7.92 11.19 30.54
N ASN A 151 7.81 11.17 31.87
CA ASN A 151 8.34 12.25 32.70
C ASN A 151 9.87 12.18 32.84
N GLU A 152 10.46 11.00 32.67
CA GLU A 152 11.90 10.77 32.76
C GLU A 152 12.59 10.83 31.40
N ARG A 153 11.90 10.46 30.31
CA ARG A 153 12.46 10.37 28.95
C ARG A 153 11.43 10.78 27.91
N ASP A 154 11.86 11.49 26.88
CA ASP A 154 10.98 11.83 25.75
C ASP A 154 10.83 10.67 24.76
N GLU A 155 11.65 9.62 24.88
CA GLU A 155 11.60 8.42 24.05
C GLU A 155 11.77 7.16 24.90
N ILE A 156 10.90 6.19 24.69
CA ILE A 156 10.85 4.95 25.47
C ILE A 156 10.70 3.73 24.57
N GLU A 157 11.14 2.58 25.08
CA GLU A 157 10.87 1.28 24.47
C GLU A 157 9.48 0.79 24.89
N TRP A 158 8.71 0.31 23.93
CA TRP A 158 7.33 -0.12 24.12
C TRP A 158 7.05 -1.43 23.38
N LYS A 159 6.11 -2.24 23.87
CA LYS A 159 5.66 -3.45 23.17
C LYS A 159 5.17 -3.11 21.76
N GLN A 160 5.75 -3.72 20.74
CA GLN A 160 5.32 -3.45 19.36
C GLN A 160 3.91 -3.99 19.10
N GLY A 161 3.03 -3.09 18.64
CA GLY A 161 1.70 -3.47 18.20
C GLY A 161 1.71 -4.12 16.83
N ALA A 162 0.82 -5.10 16.61
CA ALA A 162 0.73 -5.78 15.32
C ALA A 162 0.44 -4.79 14.18
N GLY A 163 1.35 -4.71 13.20
CA GLY A 163 1.20 -3.86 12.02
C GLY A 163 1.67 -2.40 12.18
N ILE A 164 2.06 -1.98 13.39
CA ILE A 164 2.70 -0.68 13.66
C ILE A 164 4.14 -0.69 13.14
N ARG A 165 4.59 0.44 12.58
CA ARG A 165 5.89 0.60 11.92
C ARG A 165 6.53 1.94 12.21
N THR A 166 7.84 2.05 11.97
CA THR A 166 8.55 3.34 11.97
C THR A 166 7.83 4.35 11.07
N GLY A 167 7.66 5.56 11.59
CA GLY A 167 6.93 6.66 10.95
C GLY A 167 5.44 6.71 11.27
N ASP A 168 4.84 5.67 11.83
CA ASP A 168 3.44 5.71 12.30
C ASP A 168 3.27 6.59 13.55
N THR A 169 2.09 7.16 13.72
CA THR A 169 1.70 7.83 14.96
C THR A 169 1.00 6.84 15.88
N VAL A 170 1.32 6.88 17.18
CA VAL A 170 0.62 6.14 18.21
C VAL A 170 0.05 7.08 19.26
N PHE A 171 -1.26 6.94 19.49
CA PHE A 171 -2.01 7.58 20.56
C PHE A 171 -2.14 6.59 21.70
N VAL A 172 -1.53 6.90 22.84
CA VAL A 172 -1.51 6.00 23.99
C VAL A 172 -2.73 6.26 24.85
N TYR A 173 -3.62 5.27 24.88
CA TYR A 173 -4.78 5.22 25.77
C TYR A 173 -4.38 4.59 27.12
N ALA A 174 -4.32 5.40 28.17
CA ALA A 174 -4.14 4.91 29.52
C ALA A 174 -5.44 4.26 30.01
N ALA A 175 -5.38 2.99 30.39
CA ALA A 175 -6.50 2.26 30.95
C ALA A 175 -6.89 2.80 32.35
N ALA A 176 -7.87 2.16 32.99
CA ALA A 176 -8.30 2.54 34.33
C ALA A 176 -7.08 2.65 35.29
N PRO A 177 -7.04 3.67 36.17
CA PRO A 177 -8.15 4.58 36.49
C PRO A 177 -8.33 5.77 35.53
N VAL A 178 -7.31 6.12 34.73
CA VAL A 178 -7.35 7.33 33.88
C VAL A 178 -8.39 7.22 32.78
N SER A 179 -8.41 6.09 32.06
CA SER A 179 -9.37 5.81 30.99
C SER A 179 -9.46 6.89 29.90
N ALA A 180 -8.32 7.38 29.41
CA ALA A 180 -8.23 8.44 28.41
C ALA A 180 -6.96 8.31 27.53
N ILE A 181 -6.97 8.94 26.36
CA ILE A 181 -5.74 9.15 25.57
C ILE A 181 -4.90 10.23 26.25
N LEU A 182 -3.63 9.94 26.53
CA LEU A 182 -2.73 10.87 27.22
C LEU A 182 -1.57 11.36 26.37
N PHE A 183 -1.11 10.54 25.41
CA PHE A 183 0.11 10.82 24.67
C PHE A 183 -0.10 10.59 23.18
N LYS A 184 0.43 11.49 22.36
CA LYS A 184 0.72 11.27 20.95
C LYS A 184 2.21 11.05 20.82
N CYS A 185 2.61 9.97 20.17
CA CYS A 185 4.00 9.64 19.93
C CYS A 185 4.23 9.29 18.46
N ILE A 186 5.44 9.54 17.97
CA ILE A 186 5.93 9.01 16.69
C ILE A 186 6.71 7.72 16.93
N VAL A 187 6.50 6.72 16.10
CA VAL A 187 7.29 5.48 16.14
C VAL A 187 8.61 5.73 15.40
N THR A 188 9.73 5.66 16.11
CA THR A 188 11.06 5.95 15.58
C THR A 188 11.79 4.69 15.12
N GLU A 189 11.48 3.55 15.71
CA GLU A 189 12.12 2.26 15.43
C GLU A 189 11.14 1.10 15.71
N THR A 190 11.17 0.05 14.89
CA THR A 190 10.39 -1.19 15.10
C THR A 190 11.23 -2.43 14.90
N ASP A 191 10.64 -3.57 15.23
CA ASP A 191 11.20 -4.90 15.04
C ASP A 191 12.47 -5.12 15.89
N ILE A 192 12.56 -4.43 17.02
CA ILE A 192 13.63 -4.58 18.01
C ILE A 192 13.43 -5.93 18.70
N PRO A 193 14.35 -6.90 18.55
CA PRO A 193 14.19 -8.23 19.14
C PRO A 193 14.08 -8.17 20.66
N TYR A 194 13.13 -8.91 21.22
CA TYR A 194 12.94 -9.01 22.67
C TYR A 194 12.40 -10.39 23.01
N ASP A 195 12.73 -10.95 24.16
CA ASP A 195 12.15 -12.21 24.62
C ASP A 195 11.70 -12.05 26.06
N TYR A 196 10.39 -11.89 26.24
CA TYR A 196 9.77 -11.81 27.55
C TYR A 196 8.54 -12.69 27.61
N LYS A 197 8.46 -13.50 28.66
CA LYS A 197 7.33 -14.37 28.96
C LYS A 197 7.00 -14.27 30.45
N SER A 198 5.75 -13.94 30.76
CA SER A 198 5.23 -13.95 32.13
C SER A 198 3.74 -14.23 32.12
N GLY A 199 3.33 -15.35 32.74
CA GLY A 199 1.96 -15.85 32.62
C GLY A 199 1.55 -16.04 31.16
N GLU A 200 0.41 -15.47 30.77
CA GLU A 200 -0.08 -15.48 29.38
C GLU A 200 0.55 -14.39 28.49
N LEU A 201 1.38 -13.50 29.04
CA LEU A 201 1.99 -12.41 28.30
C LEU A 201 3.31 -12.86 27.67
N THR A 202 3.33 -12.93 26.34
CA THR A 202 4.56 -13.07 25.55
C THR A 202 4.81 -11.78 24.76
N ILE A 203 6.05 -11.29 24.78
CA ILE A 203 6.52 -10.15 23.99
C ILE A 203 7.78 -10.58 23.25
N THR A 204 7.71 -10.57 21.92
CA THR A 204 8.81 -11.00 21.04
C THR A 204 9.50 -9.83 20.32
N ALA A 205 8.90 -8.63 20.38
CA ALA A 205 9.40 -7.44 19.69
C ALA A 205 8.99 -6.16 20.41
N LEU A 206 9.91 -5.19 20.41
CA LEU A 206 9.70 -3.84 20.90
C LEU A 206 9.73 -2.84 19.74
N MET A 207 9.21 -1.65 20.01
CA MET A 207 9.33 -0.46 19.20
C MET A 207 9.79 0.71 20.06
N ARG A 208 10.45 1.71 19.48
CA ARG A 208 10.70 2.98 20.15
C ARG A 208 9.64 3.99 19.76
N ILE A 209 9.10 4.65 20.78
CA ILE A 209 8.11 5.70 20.63
C ILE A 209 8.61 6.98 21.27
N LYS A 210 8.60 8.07 20.51
CA LYS A 210 9.02 9.38 20.96
C LYS A 210 7.79 10.27 21.15
N LEU A 211 7.67 10.88 22.32
CA LEU A 211 6.59 11.77 22.68
C LEU A 211 6.57 13.00 21.76
N LEU A 212 5.38 13.33 21.24
CA LEU A 212 5.12 14.54 20.45
C LEU A 212 4.20 15.51 21.18
N ARG A 213 3.14 15.01 21.83
CA ARG A 213 2.13 15.83 22.52
C ARG A 213 1.57 15.08 23.72
N ARG A 214 1.22 15.83 24.76
CA ARG A 214 0.45 15.38 25.92
C ARG A 214 -0.97 15.95 25.84
N TYR A 215 -1.95 15.15 26.21
CA TYR A 215 -3.36 15.55 26.28
C TYR A 215 -3.82 15.64 27.73
N ASP A 216 -4.81 16.48 28.00
CA ASP A 216 -5.46 16.47 29.30
C ASP A 216 -6.29 15.18 29.44
N PRO A 217 -6.29 14.52 30.62
CA PRO A 217 -7.11 13.32 30.84
C PRO A 217 -8.61 13.53 30.58
N GLY A 218 -9.12 14.76 30.65
CA GLY A 218 -10.51 15.12 30.33
C GLY A 218 -10.81 15.23 28.83
N ASP A 219 -9.79 15.42 27.98
CA ASP A 219 -9.99 15.70 26.55
C ASP A 219 -10.54 14.48 25.82
N PHE A 220 -9.87 13.33 25.93
CA PHE A 220 -10.16 12.13 25.14
C PHE A 220 -10.47 10.92 26.02
N THR A 221 -11.46 11.09 26.90
CA THR A 221 -11.95 10.03 27.80
C THR A 221 -12.59 8.88 27.03
N PHE A 222 -12.64 7.70 27.65
CA PHE A 222 -13.33 6.53 27.09
C PHE A 222 -14.79 6.79 26.74
N ALA A 223 -15.48 7.65 27.50
CA ALA A 223 -16.86 8.05 27.19
C ALA A 223 -16.92 8.79 25.85
N ARG A 224 -16.06 9.80 25.66
CA ARG A 224 -15.97 10.58 24.41
C ARG A 224 -15.53 9.71 23.22
N LEU A 225 -14.63 8.74 23.45
CA LEU A 225 -14.18 7.83 22.39
C LEU A 225 -15.32 7.02 21.74
N LYS A 226 -16.43 6.76 22.46
CA LYS A 226 -17.61 6.08 21.91
C LYS A 226 -18.28 6.87 20.79
N ASP A 227 -18.22 8.20 20.84
CA ASP A 227 -18.79 9.08 19.82
C ASP A 227 -18.06 8.95 18.48
N TYR A 228 -16.80 8.50 18.51
CA TYR A 228 -16.00 8.17 17.31
C TYR A 228 -16.09 6.67 16.94
N GLY A 229 -16.99 5.90 17.56
CA GLY A 229 -17.15 4.46 17.30
C GLY A 229 -16.10 3.56 17.97
N ILE A 230 -15.46 4.02 19.04
CA ILE A 230 -14.48 3.26 19.80
C ILE A 230 -15.12 2.76 21.10
N PHE A 231 -15.59 1.51 21.09
CA PHE A 231 -16.23 0.88 22.26
C PHE A 231 -15.30 0.05 23.15
N ALA A 232 -14.04 -0.15 22.74
CA ALA A 232 -13.01 -0.85 23.51
C ALA A 232 -11.61 -0.56 22.95
N VAL A 233 -10.60 -0.56 23.83
CA VAL A 233 -9.18 -0.47 23.46
C VAL A 233 -8.43 -1.64 24.12
N ARG A 234 -8.48 -2.82 23.48
CA ARG A 234 -7.85 -4.06 23.99
C ARG A 234 -6.54 -4.41 23.28
N GLY A 235 -6.21 -3.67 22.22
CA GLY A 235 -5.00 -3.83 21.43
C GLY A 235 -4.88 -2.69 20.43
N PRO A 236 -3.80 -2.70 19.61
CA PRO A 236 -3.60 -1.71 18.55
C PRO A 236 -4.81 -1.65 17.63
N ARG A 237 -5.30 -0.44 17.36
CA ARG A 237 -6.41 -0.20 16.43
C ARG A 237 -6.22 1.10 15.67
N GLY A 238 -6.77 1.20 14.47
CA GLY A 238 -6.72 2.45 13.70
C GLY A 238 -7.53 3.56 14.35
N VAL A 239 -7.08 4.80 14.19
CA VAL A 239 -7.81 6.02 14.56
C VAL A 239 -8.86 6.33 13.47
N PRO A 240 -10.14 6.50 13.80
CA PRO A 240 -11.15 6.98 12.86
C PRO A 240 -10.84 8.41 12.37
N PRO A 241 -11.14 8.79 11.10
CA PRO A 241 -10.77 10.10 10.55
C PRO A 241 -11.20 11.29 11.40
N ARG A 242 -12.45 11.29 11.89
CA ARG A 242 -12.97 12.35 12.77
C ARG A 242 -12.19 12.50 14.08
N LEU A 243 -11.71 11.38 14.64
CA LEU A 243 -10.90 11.44 15.85
C LEU A 243 -9.48 11.93 15.54
N ALA A 244 -8.94 11.56 14.38
CA ALA A 244 -7.62 12.03 13.96
C ALA A 244 -7.61 13.56 13.83
N GLU A 245 -8.62 14.15 13.19
CA GLU A 245 -8.79 15.60 13.10
C GLU A 245 -8.80 16.26 14.49
N ASP A 246 -9.62 15.76 15.42
CA ASP A 246 -9.72 16.32 16.77
C ASP A 246 -8.44 16.15 17.60
N LEU A 247 -7.68 15.08 17.38
CA LEU A 247 -6.41 14.84 18.08
C LEU A 247 -5.28 15.77 17.60
N GLU A 248 -5.41 16.37 16.41
CA GLU A 248 -4.43 17.33 15.87
C GLU A 248 -4.67 18.77 16.35
N LEU A 249 -5.90 19.12 16.72
CA LEU A 249 -6.24 20.41 17.35
C LEU A 249 -5.49 20.57 18.69
#